data_AF-A0A1G2L905-F1
#
_entry.id   AF-A0A1G2L905-F1
#
_cell.length_a   1.000
_cell.length_b   1.000
_cell.length_c   1.000
_cell.angle_alpha   90.00
_cell.angle_beta   90.00
_cell.angle_gamma   90.00
#
_symmetry.space_group_name_H-M   'P 1'
#
loop_
_entity.id
_entity.type
_entity.pdbx_description
1 polymer ?
#
loop_
_entity_poly.entity_id
_entity_poly.type
_entity_poly.pdbx_seq_one_letter_code
_entity_poly.pdbx_strand_id
1 'polypeptide(L)'
;MKVSPSGVGMLLECPRCLWLQVNESTKRPRGIFPSLPDGMDNVFKKYFDAYRTRGEMPPEIEGRVDGTLFSDMKKLSQWRDFNFGRGGIIAQIAEYDMTLSGAIDDLVVAPDGRYVPFDFKTRGYPLKDDTHEHYRTQLDLYGLLFERNGMACAGYGYLLFFWPSSYDLGSAHFKTALIKMDVSPSRGLSALERVHKIATGEKPPRQAACEYCLYREPKQT
;
A
#
# COMPACT_ATOMS: atom_id res chain seq x y z
N MET A 1 -9.85 -10.20 13.33
CA MET A 1 -9.26 -8.84 13.22
C MET A 1 -9.34 -8.32 11.78
N LYS A 2 -9.54 -7.01 11.54
CA LYS A 2 -9.49 -6.41 10.18
C LYS A 2 -8.19 -5.63 9.97
N VAL A 3 -7.47 -5.90 8.88
CA VAL A 3 -6.20 -5.27 8.53
C VAL A 3 -6.17 -4.82 7.06
N SER A 4 -5.30 -3.86 6.75
CA SER A 4 -5.09 -3.38 5.38
C SER A 4 -3.60 -3.36 5.02
N PRO A 5 -3.23 -3.43 3.72
CA PRO A 5 -1.83 -3.35 3.29
C PRO A 5 -1.05 -2.16 3.86
N SER A 6 -1.63 -0.96 3.83
CA SER A 6 -1.03 0.25 4.41
C SER A 6 -0.98 0.21 5.95
N GLY A 7 -1.98 -0.41 6.59
CA GLY A 7 -2.06 -0.51 8.05
C GLY A 7 -1.03 -1.48 8.63
N VAL A 8 -0.76 -2.62 7.98
CA VAL A 8 0.15 -3.65 8.51
C VAL A 8 1.57 -3.13 8.67
N GLY A 9 2.10 -2.39 7.69
CA GLY A 9 3.44 -1.80 7.79
C GLY A 9 3.58 -0.93 9.04
N MET A 10 2.65 0.02 9.23
CA MET A 10 2.61 0.88 10.41
C MET A 10 2.45 0.08 11.72
N LEU A 11 1.60 -0.95 11.74
CA LEU A 11 1.37 -1.77 12.93
C LEU A 11 2.65 -2.50 13.36
N LEU A 12 3.43 -3.01 12.41
CA LEU A 12 4.66 -3.76 12.68
C LEU A 12 5.84 -2.91 13.16
N GLU A 13 5.78 -1.58 13.01
CA GLU A 13 6.82 -0.67 13.53
C GLU A 13 6.97 -0.73 15.05
N CYS A 14 5.87 -1.01 15.79
CA CYS A 14 5.91 -1.11 17.26
C CYS A 14 4.91 -2.15 17.76
N PRO A 15 5.38 -3.34 18.22
CA PRO A 15 4.55 -4.41 18.74
C PRO A 15 3.64 -3.99 19.90
N ARG A 16 4.12 -3.12 20.81
CA ARG A 16 3.28 -2.61 21.90
C ARG A 16 2.12 -1.77 21.36
N CYS A 17 2.36 -0.89 20.40
CA CYS A 17 1.28 -0.09 19.79
C CYS A 17 0.27 -0.98 19.07
N LEU A 18 0.73 -2.03 18.38
CA LEU A 18 -0.15 -3.02 17.76
C LEU A 18 -1.02 -3.71 18.81
N TRP A 19 -0.40 -4.28 19.85
CA TRP A 19 -1.10 -4.97 20.93
C TRP A 19 -2.14 -4.06 21.60
N LEU A 20 -1.76 -2.82 21.94
CA LEU A 20 -2.64 -1.82 22.56
C LEU A 20 -3.84 -1.47 21.67
N GLN A 21 -3.62 -1.31 20.36
CA GLN A 21 -4.68 -1.02 19.41
C GLN A 21 -5.70 -2.16 19.32
N VAL A 22 -5.24 -3.41 19.39
CA VAL A 22 -6.09 -4.60 19.26
C VAL A 22 -6.82 -4.92 20.56
N ASN A 23 -6.10 -4.98 21.68
CA ASN A 23 -6.61 -5.50 22.95
C ASN A 23 -7.19 -4.42 23.87
N GLU A 24 -6.70 -3.17 23.79
CA GLU A 24 -7.14 -2.07 24.65
C GLU A 24 -7.83 -0.94 23.86
N SER A 25 -8.14 -1.16 22.57
CA SER A 25 -8.68 -0.14 21.66
C SER A 25 -7.88 1.18 21.64
N THR A 26 -6.62 1.14 22.06
CA THR A 26 -5.76 2.32 22.21
C THR A 26 -4.92 2.51 20.97
N LYS A 27 -5.48 3.24 19.98
CA LYS A 27 -4.81 3.54 18.72
C LYS A 27 -3.68 4.56 18.91
N ARG A 28 -2.73 4.58 17.98
CA ARG A 28 -1.80 5.72 17.85
C ARG A 28 -2.63 6.98 17.54
N PRO A 29 -2.34 8.13 18.18
CA PRO A 29 -2.91 9.41 17.75
C PRO A 29 -2.69 9.59 16.24
N ARG A 30 -3.75 9.97 15.52
CA ARG A 30 -3.65 10.23 14.09
C ARG A 30 -2.89 11.53 13.88
N GLY A 31 -1.78 11.46 13.13
CA GLY A 31 -1.06 12.65 12.67
C GLY A 31 -1.84 13.38 11.57
N ILE A 32 -1.41 14.61 11.26
CA ILE A 32 -1.94 15.35 10.12
C ILE A 32 -1.38 14.70 8.84
N PHE A 33 -2.26 14.14 8.01
CA PHE A 33 -1.87 13.69 6.67
C PHE A 33 -2.06 14.84 5.67
N PRO A 34 -1.05 15.18 4.85
CA PRO A 34 -1.19 16.26 3.87
C PRO A 34 -2.23 15.90 2.80
N SER A 35 -3.22 16.78 2.57
CA SER A 35 -4.31 16.53 1.61
C SER A 35 -3.87 16.53 0.15
N LEU A 36 -2.72 17.14 -0.17
CA LEU A 36 -2.21 17.22 -1.54
C LEU A 36 -1.86 15.83 -2.12
N PRO A 37 -1.04 14.99 -1.46
CA PRO A 37 -0.84 13.59 -1.85
C PRO A 37 -2.13 12.81 -2.11
N ASP A 38 -3.12 12.92 -1.21
CA ASP A 38 -4.43 12.25 -1.37
C ASP A 38 -5.20 12.76 -2.59
N GLY A 39 -5.15 14.08 -2.83
CA GLY A 39 -5.75 14.69 -4.02
C GLY A 39 -5.07 14.23 -5.31
N MET A 40 -3.73 14.17 -5.30
CA MET A 40 -2.93 13.75 -6.46
C MET A 40 -3.18 12.31 -6.86
N ASP A 41 -3.36 11.41 -5.89
CA ASP A 41 -3.71 10.01 -6.16
C ASP A 41 -4.97 9.87 -7.03
N ASN A 42 -6.03 10.62 -6.72
CA ASN A 42 -7.24 10.65 -7.53
C ASN A 42 -7.01 11.24 -8.94
N VAL A 43 -6.11 12.22 -9.06
CA VAL A 43 -5.73 12.80 -10.35
C VAL A 43 -4.99 11.76 -11.21
N PHE A 44 -4.05 11.02 -10.62
CA PHE A 44 -3.29 9.98 -11.33
C PHE A 44 -4.17 8.83 -11.78
N LYS A 45 -5.12 8.37 -10.95
CA LYS A 45 -6.09 7.34 -11.31
C LYS A 45 -6.88 7.73 -12.57
N LYS A 46 -7.43 8.94 -12.60
CA LYS A 46 -8.17 9.47 -13.77
C LYS A 46 -7.28 9.62 -15.00
N TYR A 47 -6.05 10.07 -14.82
CA TYR A 47 -5.07 10.19 -15.90
C TYR A 47 -4.77 8.82 -16.52
N PHE A 48 -4.47 7.79 -15.72
CA PHE A 48 -4.25 6.43 -16.19
C PHE A 48 -5.49 5.83 -16.86
N ASP A 49 -6.69 6.09 -16.30
CA ASP A 49 -7.95 5.65 -16.89
C ASP A 49 -8.17 6.21 -18.29
N ALA A 50 -7.78 7.47 -18.55
CA ALA A 50 -7.88 8.05 -19.89
C ALA A 50 -7.04 7.28 -20.92
N TYR A 51 -5.80 6.92 -20.59
CA TYR A 51 -4.97 6.07 -21.48
C TYR A 51 -5.56 4.67 -21.64
N ARG A 52 -6.02 4.07 -20.55
CA ARG A 52 -6.67 2.74 -20.56
C ARG A 52 -7.87 2.70 -21.50
N THR A 53 -8.72 3.73 -21.53
CA THR A 53 -9.88 3.78 -22.45
C THR A 53 -9.51 3.84 -23.93
N ARG A 54 -8.30 4.33 -24.25
CA ARG A 54 -7.78 4.38 -25.62
C ARG A 54 -6.94 3.15 -25.99
N GLY A 55 -6.72 2.23 -25.05
CA GLY A 55 -5.81 1.10 -25.25
C GLY A 55 -4.34 1.53 -25.31
N GLU A 56 -4.01 2.67 -24.72
CA GLU A 56 -2.66 3.25 -24.72
C GLU A 56 -2.00 3.10 -23.35
N MET A 57 -0.69 3.32 -23.30
CA MET A 57 0.08 3.38 -22.06
C MET A 57 0.45 4.84 -21.74
N PRO A 58 0.42 5.26 -20.47
CA PRO A 58 0.95 6.55 -20.07
C PRO A 58 2.45 6.66 -20.43
N PRO A 59 2.92 7.79 -20.98
CA PRO A 59 4.33 8.01 -21.34
C PRO A 59 5.31 7.74 -20.18
N GLU A 60 4.86 7.93 -18.94
CA GLU A 60 5.60 7.67 -17.71
C GLU A 60 5.92 6.18 -17.48
N ILE A 61 5.30 5.27 -18.21
CA ILE A 61 5.52 3.82 -18.07
C ILE A 61 5.63 3.07 -19.40
N GLU A 62 5.30 3.72 -20.53
CA GLU A 62 5.42 3.14 -21.86
C GLU A 62 6.84 2.62 -22.13
N GLY A 63 6.94 1.37 -22.62
CA GLY A 63 8.21 0.67 -22.87
C GLY A 63 9.02 0.31 -21.62
N ARG A 64 8.52 0.62 -20.40
CA ARG A 64 9.23 0.39 -19.12
C ARG A 64 8.53 -0.61 -18.20
N VAL A 65 7.27 -0.92 -18.46
CA VAL A 65 6.52 -1.99 -17.79
C VAL A 65 6.36 -3.19 -18.72
N ASP A 66 6.37 -4.38 -18.13
CA ASP A 66 6.10 -5.63 -18.84
C ASP A 66 4.63 -6.00 -18.67
N GLY A 67 3.82 -5.71 -19.68
CA GLY A 67 2.38 -5.93 -19.69
C GLY A 67 1.56 -4.71 -20.13
N THR A 68 0.24 -4.81 -19.97
CA THR A 68 -0.74 -3.76 -20.31
C THR A 68 -1.57 -3.36 -19.09
N LEU A 69 -2.13 -2.13 -19.11
CA LEU A 69 -3.10 -1.73 -18.09
C LEU A 69 -4.29 -2.72 -18.05
N PHE A 70 -4.75 -3.05 -16.85
CA PHE A 70 -5.91 -3.93 -16.67
C PHE A 70 -7.17 -3.33 -17.30
N SER A 71 -7.88 -4.09 -18.14
CA SER A 71 -8.92 -3.58 -19.04
C SER A 71 -10.32 -3.53 -18.44
N ASP A 72 -10.63 -4.35 -17.43
CA ASP A 72 -11.96 -4.36 -16.80
C ASP A 72 -12.11 -3.18 -15.82
N MET A 73 -12.56 -2.05 -16.38
CA MET A 73 -12.81 -0.80 -15.66
C MET A 73 -13.84 -0.94 -14.55
N LYS A 74 -14.86 -1.79 -14.73
CA LYS A 74 -15.90 -2.00 -13.71
C LYS A 74 -15.30 -2.67 -12.49
N LYS A 75 -14.50 -3.72 -12.71
CA LYS A 75 -13.82 -4.44 -11.64
C LYS A 75 -12.73 -3.60 -10.98
N LEU A 76 -11.95 -2.85 -11.76
CA LEU A 76 -10.96 -1.91 -11.23
C LEU A 76 -11.60 -0.83 -10.34
N SER A 77 -12.74 -0.28 -10.76
CA SER A 77 -13.51 0.69 -9.96
C SER A 77 -13.97 0.08 -8.62
N GLN A 78 -14.46 -1.16 -8.63
CA GLN A 78 -14.83 -1.88 -7.40
C GLN A 78 -13.63 -2.13 -6.48
N TRP A 79 -12.46 -2.44 -7.05
CA TRP A 79 -11.23 -2.66 -6.29
C TRP A 79 -10.58 -1.38 -5.77
N ARG A 80 -10.87 -0.23 -6.36
CA ARG A 80 -10.46 1.10 -5.87
C ARG A 80 -11.38 1.62 -4.77
N ASP A 81 -12.64 1.21 -4.76
CA ASP A 81 -13.64 1.70 -3.81
C ASP A 81 -13.48 1.07 -2.42
N PHE A 82 -12.83 1.75 -1.48
CA PHE A 82 -12.68 1.29 -0.10
C PHE A 82 -13.81 1.76 0.83
N ASN A 83 -15.05 1.35 0.54
CA ASN A 83 -16.23 1.73 1.31
C ASN A 83 -16.29 1.07 2.71
N PHE A 84 -15.54 1.62 3.69
CA PHE A 84 -15.47 1.13 5.07
C PHE A 84 -15.11 -0.37 5.20
N GLY A 85 -14.24 -0.86 4.31
CA GLY A 85 -13.84 -2.27 4.25
C GLY A 85 -14.89 -3.22 3.65
N ARG A 86 -15.90 -2.67 2.93
CA ARG A 86 -16.87 -3.46 2.14
C ARG A 86 -16.59 -3.47 0.64
N GLY A 87 -15.70 -2.61 0.17
CA GLY A 87 -15.16 -2.66 -1.18
C GLY A 87 -13.65 -2.89 -1.18
N GLY A 88 -13.01 -2.77 -2.33
CA GLY A 88 -11.63 -3.20 -2.51
C GLY A 88 -11.52 -4.70 -2.76
N ILE A 89 -10.30 -5.20 -2.68
CA ILE A 89 -10.01 -6.64 -2.72
C ILE A 89 -10.00 -7.14 -1.28
N ILE A 90 -10.77 -8.19 -1.00
CA ILE A 90 -10.95 -8.73 0.35
C ILE A 90 -10.54 -10.20 0.34
N ALA A 91 -9.81 -10.62 1.37
CA ALA A 91 -9.45 -12.01 1.62
C ALA A 91 -9.65 -12.35 3.09
N GLN A 92 -10.23 -13.52 3.36
CA GLN A 92 -10.18 -14.12 4.69
C GLN A 92 -8.87 -14.90 4.84
N ILE A 93 -8.21 -14.69 5.97
CA ILE A 93 -7.00 -15.37 6.39
C ILE A 93 -7.38 -16.18 7.61
N ALA A 94 -8.01 -17.33 7.34
CA ALA A 94 -8.66 -18.17 8.34
C ALA A 94 -7.66 -18.67 9.40
N GLU A 95 -6.41 -18.87 9.01
CA GLU A 95 -5.31 -19.33 9.86
C GLU A 95 -5.04 -18.38 11.04
N TYR A 96 -5.40 -17.10 10.89
CA TYR A 96 -5.14 -16.05 11.88
C TYR A 96 -6.40 -15.34 12.38
N ASP A 97 -7.59 -15.81 11.97
CA ASP A 97 -8.88 -15.12 12.16
C ASP A 97 -8.80 -13.64 11.74
N MET A 98 -8.27 -13.41 10.54
CA MET A 98 -8.10 -12.07 9.98
C MET A 98 -8.85 -11.87 8.68
N THR A 99 -9.36 -10.66 8.47
CA THR A 99 -9.78 -10.18 7.16
C THR A 99 -8.75 -9.16 6.67
N LEU A 100 -8.07 -9.48 5.57
CA LEU A 100 -7.24 -8.54 4.83
C LEU A 100 -8.10 -7.84 3.78
N SER A 101 -8.11 -6.52 3.79
CA SER A 101 -8.84 -5.71 2.80
C SER A 101 -7.99 -4.54 2.34
N GLY A 102 -7.85 -4.36 1.03
CA GLY A 102 -7.09 -3.25 0.45
C GLY A 102 -7.76 -2.70 -0.80
N ALA A 103 -7.64 -1.39 -1.00
CA ALA A 103 -8.02 -0.75 -2.25
C ALA A 103 -6.78 -0.39 -3.03
N ILE A 104 -6.65 -1.01 -4.21
CA ILE A 104 -5.47 -0.85 -5.05
C ILE A 104 -5.53 0.46 -5.82
N ASP A 105 -4.37 1.07 -6.06
CA ASP A 105 -4.31 2.25 -6.92
C ASP A 105 -4.47 1.88 -8.39
N ASP A 106 -3.68 0.94 -8.87
CA ASP A 106 -3.76 0.40 -10.23
C ASP A 106 -3.14 -1.02 -10.31
N LEU A 107 -3.26 -1.67 -11.47
CA LEU A 107 -2.54 -2.89 -11.76
C LEU A 107 -2.27 -3.06 -13.26
N VAL A 108 -1.21 -3.81 -13.53
CA VAL A 108 -0.82 -4.24 -14.87
C VAL A 108 -1.10 -5.74 -15.00
N VAL A 109 -1.44 -6.18 -16.20
CA VAL A 109 -1.51 -7.59 -16.57
C VAL A 109 -0.27 -7.93 -17.39
N ALA A 110 0.57 -8.82 -16.86
CA ALA A 110 1.75 -9.32 -17.54
C ALA A 110 1.36 -10.10 -18.82
N PRO A 111 2.27 -10.30 -19.79
CA PRO A 111 1.96 -11.02 -21.03
C PRO A 111 1.41 -12.43 -20.85
N ASP A 112 1.75 -13.09 -19.74
CA ASP A 112 1.24 -14.42 -19.37
C ASP A 112 -0.09 -14.40 -18.60
N GLY A 113 -0.73 -13.23 -18.50
CA GLY A 113 -2.02 -13.05 -17.85
C GLY A 113 -1.96 -12.86 -16.33
N ARG A 114 -0.75 -12.86 -15.72
CA ARG A 114 -0.60 -12.65 -14.27
C ARG A 114 -0.76 -11.20 -13.86
N TYR A 115 -1.25 -10.99 -12.64
CA TYR A 115 -1.57 -9.69 -12.06
C TYR A 115 -0.34 -9.09 -11.37
N VAL A 116 -0.05 -7.83 -11.70
CA VAL A 116 1.09 -7.05 -11.19
C VAL A 116 0.54 -5.85 -10.41
N PRO A 117 0.72 -5.77 -9.08
CA PRO A 117 0.28 -4.61 -8.32
C PRO A 117 1.05 -3.36 -8.75
N PHE A 118 0.35 -2.24 -8.89
CA PHE A 118 0.91 -0.95 -9.31
C PHE A 118 0.40 0.16 -8.38
N ASP A 119 1.31 0.97 -7.82
CA ASP A 119 0.95 1.97 -6.80
C ASP A 119 1.58 3.34 -7.09
N PHE A 120 0.84 4.41 -6.85
CA PHE A 120 1.31 5.78 -7.06
C PHE A 120 1.90 6.35 -5.77
N LYS A 121 3.07 6.97 -5.86
CA LYS A 121 3.76 7.53 -4.67
C LYS A 121 4.11 8.99 -4.86
N THR A 122 3.36 9.88 -4.21
CA THR A 122 3.65 11.32 -4.18
C THR A 122 4.65 11.65 -3.08
N ARG A 123 5.72 12.36 -3.43
CA ARG A 123 6.75 12.83 -2.49
C ARG A 123 7.06 14.31 -2.71
N GLY A 124 7.54 14.98 -1.66
CA GLY A 124 8.01 16.36 -1.75
C GLY A 124 9.40 16.52 -2.39
N TYR A 125 10.16 15.43 -2.53
CA TYR A 125 11.56 15.44 -2.96
C TYR A 125 11.88 14.20 -3.80
N PRO A 126 13.00 14.20 -4.56
CA PRO A 126 13.50 13.02 -5.26
C PRO A 126 13.70 11.82 -4.33
N LEU A 127 13.60 10.61 -4.88
CA LEU A 127 13.90 9.37 -4.16
C LEU A 127 15.30 9.41 -3.56
N LYS A 128 15.41 8.98 -2.29
CA LYS A 128 16.69 8.55 -1.72
C LYS A 128 16.82 7.05 -1.95
N ASP A 129 18.04 6.54 -1.92
CA ASP A 129 18.30 5.10 -1.98
C ASP A 129 17.42 4.35 -0.96
N ASP A 130 16.89 3.20 -1.37
CA ASP A 130 16.05 2.29 -0.58
C ASP A 130 14.71 2.85 -0.06
N THR A 131 14.31 4.09 -0.37
CA THR A 131 13.01 4.64 0.07
C THR A 131 11.82 3.77 -0.34
N HIS A 132 11.95 3.07 -1.47
CA HIS A 132 10.91 2.18 -2.01
C HIS A 132 10.70 0.92 -1.15
N GLU A 133 11.70 0.49 -0.37
CA GLU A 133 11.65 -0.69 0.49
C GLU A 133 10.57 -0.59 1.58
N HIS A 134 10.23 0.64 2.00
CA HIS A 134 9.14 0.87 2.95
C HIS A 134 7.78 0.39 2.45
N TYR A 135 7.61 0.22 1.13
CA TYR A 135 6.36 -0.24 0.52
C TYR A 135 6.35 -1.74 0.20
N ARG A 136 7.43 -2.48 0.47
CA ARG A 136 7.53 -3.92 0.19
C ARG A 136 6.39 -4.72 0.83
N THR A 137 6.16 -4.51 2.13
CA THR A 137 5.08 -5.19 2.86
C THR A 137 3.71 -4.90 2.23
N GLN A 138 3.49 -3.67 1.76
CA GLN A 138 2.24 -3.29 1.10
C GLN A 138 2.06 -4.06 -0.23
N LEU A 139 3.10 -4.12 -1.07
CA LEU A 139 3.04 -4.87 -2.33
C LEU A 139 2.88 -6.37 -2.10
N ASP A 140 3.60 -6.95 -1.13
CA ASP A 140 3.48 -8.35 -0.74
C ASP A 140 2.05 -8.71 -0.30
N LEU A 141 1.39 -7.82 0.45
CA LEU A 141 0.00 -7.99 0.87
C LEU A 141 -0.99 -7.85 -0.29
N TYR A 142 -0.72 -7.01 -1.29
CA TYR A 142 -1.50 -7.01 -2.53
C TYR A 142 -1.31 -8.29 -3.34
N GLY A 143 -0.07 -8.80 -3.42
CA GLY A 143 0.21 -10.12 -3.99
C GLY A 143 -0.61 -11.22 -3.31
N LEU A 144 -0.66 -11.21 -1.98
CA LEU A 144 -1.49 -12.14 -1.20
C LEU A 144 -3.00 -11.95 -1.45
N LEU A 145 -3.48 -10.71 -1.53
CA LEU A 145 -4.88 -10.41 -1.87
C LEU A 145 -5.25 -10.97 -3.24
N PHE A 146 -4.38 -10.81 -4.24
CA PHE A 146 -4.58 -11.38 -5.57
C PHE A 146 -4.68 -12.90 -5.51
N GLU A 147 -3.72 -13.55 -4.88
CA GLU A 147 -3.64 -15.01 -4.81
C GLU A 147 -4.86 -15.62 -4.08
N ARG A 148 -5.28 -15.04 -2.96
CA ARG A 148 -6.48 -15.44 -2.21
C ARG A 148 -7.80 -15.19 -2.95
N ASN A 149 -7.77 -14.40 -4.03
CA ASN A 149 -8.92 -14.14 -4.91
C ASN A 149 -8.80 -14.86 -6.27
N GLY A 150 -7.94 -15.87 -6.39
CA GLY A 150 -7.78 -16.65 -7.62
C GLY A 150 -7.08 -15.89 -8.75
N MET A 151 -6.38 -14.80 -8.43
CA MET A 151 -5.65 -13.98 -9.38
C MET A 151 -4.17 -14.26 -9.22
N ALA A 152 -3.57 -14.96 -10.18
CA ALA A 152 -2.16 -15.34 -10.11
C ALA A 152 -1.27 -14.08 -10.12
N CYS A 153 -0.46 -13.90 -9.08
CA CYS A 153 0.47 -12.77 -8.98
C CYS A 153 1.72 -13.02 -9.85
N ALA A 154 2.22 -11.98 -10.51
CA ALA A 154 3.41 -12.08 -11.36
C ALA A 154 4.73 -12.24 -10.58
N GLY A 155 4.72 -12.06 -9.26
CA GLY A 155 5.90 -12.12 -8.40
C GLY A 155 6.72 -10.82 -8.38
N TYR A 156 6.19 -9.76 -8.97
CA TYR A 156 6.74 -8.41 -8.92
C TYR A 156 5.62 -7.38 -8.95
N GLY A 157 5.95 -6.13 -8.62
CA GLY A 157 5.07 -4.98 -8.63
C GLY A 157 5.81 -3.72 -9.04
N TYR A 158 5.07 -2.64 -9.26
CA TYR A 158 5.61 -1.35 -9.66
C TYR A 158 5.18 -0.25 -8.70
N LEU A 159 6.11 0.65 -8.41
CA LEU A 159 5.85 1.91 -7.73
C LEU A 159 6.22 3.04 -8.68
N LEU A 160 5.26 3.91 -9.00
CA LEU A 160 5.52 5.12 -9.77
C LEU A 160 5.56 6.33 -8.84
N PHE A 161 6.76 6.83 -8.62
CA PHE A 161 6.99 8.00 -7.77
C PHE A 161 6.83 9.28 -8.57
N PHE A 162 6.24 10.29 -7.93
CA PHE A 162 6.08 11.65 -8.43
C PHE A 162 6.61 12.64 -7.40
N TRP A 163 7.38 13.63 -7.84
CA TRP A 163 7.78 14.77 -7.00
C TRP A 163 7.87 16.07 -7.82
N PRO A 164 7.56 17.22 -7.23
CA PRO A 164 7.61 18.50 -7.94
C PRO A 164 9.06 18.84 -8.32
N SER A 165 9.23 19.43 -9.50
CA SER A 165 10.52 19.94 -9.98
C SER A 165 10.53 21.45 -10.23
N SER A 166 9.39 22.01 -10.61
CA SER A 166 9.22 23.45 -10.83
C SER A 166 7.74 23.83 -10.72
N TYR A 167 7.48 25.13 -10.60
CA TYR A 167 6.14 25.70 -10.57
C TYR A 167 6.13 26.97 -11.42
N ASP A 168 5.10 27.12 -12.24
CA ASP A 168 4.74 28.36 -12.91
C ASP A 168 3.23 28.56 -12.79
N LEU A 169 2.76 29.81 -12.72
CA LEU A 169 1.38 30.25 -12.45
C LEU A 169 0.29 29.15 -12.55
N GLY A 170 -0.04 28.51 -11.42
CA GLY A 170 -1.11 27.51 -11.30
C GLY A 170 -0.75 26.08 -11.74
N SER A 171 0.48 25.85 -12.20
CA SER A 171 0.98 24.58 -12.75
C SER A 171 2.24 24.13 -12.03
N ALA A 172 2.16 22.98 -11.35
CA ALA A 172 3.32 22.29 -10.82
C ALA A 172 3.79 21.23 -11.82
N HIS A 173 5.06 21.27 -12.20
CA HIS A 173 5.68 20.24 -13.03
C HIS A 173 6.27 19.17 -12.12
N PHE A 174 5.99 17.90 -12.45
CA PHE A 174 6.49 16.75 -11.72
C PHE A 174 7.52 15.98 -12.52
N LYS A 175 8.50 15.41 -11.82
CA LYS A 175 9.34 14.34 -12.33
C LYS A 175 8.83 13.01 -11.82
N THR A 176 9.16 11.94 -12.54
CA THR A 176 8.77 10.58 -12.18
C THR A 176 9.94 9.62 -12.10
N ALA A 177 9.77 8.57 -11.29
CA ALA A 177 10.64 7.40 -11.29
C ALA A 177 9.79 6.14 -11.11
N LEU A 178 9.96 5.19 -12.02
CA LEU A 178 9.34 3.87 -11.95
C LEU A 178 10.31 2.90 -11.29
N ILE A 179 9.88 2.26 -10.20
CA ILE A 179 10.66 1.24 -9.49
C ILE A 179 9.93 -0.09 -9.61
N LYS A 180 10.63 -1.11 -10.10
CA LYS A 180 10.17 -2.50 -10.09
C LYS A 180 10.65 -3.16 -8.79
N MET A 181 9.76 -3.81 -8.08
CA MET A 181 10.08 -4.55 -6.85
C MET A 181 9.61 -5.99 -6.97
N ASP A 182 10.34 -6.92 -6.36
CA ASP A 182 9.85 -8.29 -6.20
C ASP A 182 8.70 -8.33 -5.18
N VAL A 183 7.72 -9.19 -5.44
CA VAL A 183 6.50 -9.33 -4.64
C VAL A 183 6.31 -10.79 -4.29
N SER A 184 6.01 -11.04 -3.02
CA SER A 184 5.88 -12.38 -2.46
C SER A 184 4.64 -12.46 -1.56
N PRO A 185 3.59 -13.16 -2.04
CA PRO A 185 2.44 -13.48 -1.20
C PRO A 185 2.80 -14.19 0.11
N SER A 186 3.84 -15.03 0.10
CA SER A 186 4.32 -15.73 1.30
C SER A 186 4.93 -14.76 2.31
N ARG A 187 5.72 -13.75 1.88
CA ARG A 187 6.17 -12.68 2.79
C ARG A 187 4.99 -11.87 3.35
N GLY A 188 3.97 -11.63 2.52
CA GLY A 188 2.71 -11.01 2.96
C GLY A 188 2.05 -11.82 4.07
N LEU A 189 1.96 -13.14 3.90
CA LEU A 189 1.38 -14.03 4.90
C LEU A 189 2.22 -14.08 6.19
N SER A 190 3.55 -14.10 6.09
CA SER A 190 4.45 -14.02 7.25
C SER A 190 4.32 -12.69 8.00
N ALA A 191 4.05 -11.57 7.30
CA ALA A 191 3.76 -10.30 7.96
C ALA A 191 2.45 -10.38 8.78
N LEU A 192 1.41 -11.03 8.25
CA LEU A 192 0.15 -11.26 8.99
C LEU A 192 0.34 -12.22 10.17
N GLU A 193 1.16 -13.25 10.02
CA GLU A 193 1.52 -14.14 11.13
C GLU A 193 2.16 -13.36 12.29
N ARG A 194 3.08 -12.44 11.98
CA ARG A 194 3.70 -11.56 12.98
C ARG A 194 2.66 -10.67 13.67
N VAL A 195 1.74 -10.08 12.91
CA VAL A 195 0.63 -9.30 13.46
C VAL A 195 -0.20 -10.16 14.42
N HIS A 196 -0.54 -11.39 14.01
CA HIS A 196 -1.33 -12.32 14.80
C HIS A 196 -0.63 -12.66 16.12
N LYS A 197 0.64 -13.10 16.07
CA LYS A 197 1.43 -13.44 17.26
C LYS A 197 1.55 -12.30 18.25
N ILE A 198 1.75 -11.07 17.76
CA ILE A 198 1.79 -9.90 18.64
C ILE A 198 0.41 -9.66 19.24
N ALA A 199 -0.65 -9.74 18.44
CA ALA A 199 -2.01 -9.46 18.91
C ALA A 199 -2.52 -10.44 19.97
N THR A 200 -2.19 -11.72 19.84
CA THR A 200 -2.66 -12.80 20.75
C THR A 200 -1.69 -13.12 21.88
N GLY A 201 -0.46 -12.58 21.83
CA GLY A 201 0.56 -12.80 22.85
C GLY A 201 0.43 -11.88 24.07
N GLU A 202 1.43 -11.96 24.94
CA GLU A 202 1.56 -11.05 26.09
C GLU A 202 1.82 -9.61 25.65
N LYS A 203 1.39 -8.65 26.46
CA LYS A 203 1.57 -7.21 26.21
C LYS A 203 3.07 -6.87 26.08
N PRO A 204 3.55 -6.44 24.89
CA PRO A 204 4.96 -6.17 24.71
C PRO A 204 5.45 -4.99 25.57
N PRO A 205 6.73 -5.00 25.99
CA PRO A 205 7.32 -3.87 26.69
C PRO A 205 7.36 -2.62 25.80
N ARG A 206 7.53 -1.45 26.43
CA ARG A 206 7.67 -0.19 25.69
C ARG A 206 8.92 -0.23 24.79
N GLN A 207 8.82 0.37 23.62
CA GLN A 207 9.97 0.57 22.75
C GLN A 207 10.53 1.97 22.91
N ALA A 208 11.82 2.08 23.21
CA ALA A 208 12.49 3.35 23.48
C ALA A 208 12.51 4.30 22.28
N ALA A 209 12.58 3.76 21.06
CA ALA A 209 12.57 4.53 19.82
C ALA A 209 11.15 4.88 19.33
N CYS A 210 10.09 4.41 19.99
CA CYS A 210 8.72 4.67 19.58
C CYS A 210 8.18 5.93 20.28
N GLU A 211 8.05 7.02 19.53
CA GLU A 211 7.52 8.31 20.03
C GLU A 211 6.14 8.15 20.68
N TYR A 212 5.28 7.27 20.15
CA TYR A 212 3.97 6.99 20.72
C TYR A 212 4.02 6.23 22.05
N CYS A 213 5.07 5.43 22.30
CA CYS A 213 5.30 4.83 23.60
C CYS A 213 5.79 5.88 24.59
N LEU A 214 6.73 6.73 24.17
CA LEU A 214 7.27 7.82 24.99
C LEU A 214 6.20 8.83 25.38
N TYR A 215 5.27 9.16 24.47
CA TYR A 215 4.17 10.08 24.73
C TYR A 215 3.20 9.56 25.81
N ARG A 216 2.88 8.27 25.81
CA ARG A 216 1.92 7.67 26.76
C ARG A 216 2.53 7.45 28.14
N GLU A 217 3.80 7.10 28.18
CA GLU A 217 4.55 6.80 29.41
C GLU A 217 5.89 7.55 29.37
N PRO A 218 5.88 8.87 29.61
CA PRO A 218 7.11 9.65 29.68
C PRO A 218 8.03 9.04 30.74
N LYS A 219 9.35 9.11 30.52
CA LYS A 219 10.31 8.69 31.54
C LYS A 219 10.00 9.45 32.82
N GLN A 220 9.74 8.74 33.91
CA GLN A 220 9.79 9.33 35.24
C GLN A 220 11.22 9.82 35.43
N THR A 221 11.40 11.13 35.46
CA THR A 221 12.63 11.82 35.82
C THR A 221 12.97 11.58 37.27
#